data_AF-A0A9X4BFN6-F1
#
_entry.id   AF-A0A9X4BFN6-F1
#
_cell.length_a   1.000
_cell.length_b   1.000
_cell.length_c   1.000
_cell.angle_alpha   90.00
_cell.angle_beta   90.00
_cell.angle_gamma   90.00
#
_symmetry.space_group_name_H-M   'P 1'
#
loop_
_entity.id
_entity.type
_entity.pdbx_description
1 polymer ?
#
loop_
_entity_poly.entity_id
_entity_poly.type
_entity_poly.pdbx_seq_one_letter_code
_entity_poly.pdbx_strand_id
1 'polypeptide(L)'
;MFFSTYARRDSDYLFHDGARPTVVLLVSTFSNKHGGAISESLGPEAIAGHLIGTFGTTIAIDHIDLQLDQSARAIAAKVARDRPSLVGISVKIGALDQLRNLMRLLLPLRYDEGTGPLLVLGGVVPTFATAALLEEFPQVIMVVREGENATAALVDY
;
A
#
# COMPACT_ATOMS: atom_id res chain seq x y z
N MET A 1 16.95 42.45 15.26
CA MET A 1 17.85 41.30 15.00
C MET A 1 17.82 40.45 16.26
N PHE A 2 17.48 39.16 16.13
CA PHE A 2 17.25 38.10 17.13
C PHE A 2 15.82 37.54 17.17
N PHE A 3 15.68 36.28 16.71
CA PHE A 3 14.99 35.12 17.31
C PHE A 3 15.40 33.92 16.43
N SER A 4 16.35 33.07 16.87
CA SER A 4 16.17 31.84 17.68
C SER A 4 15.55 30.66 16.90
N THR A 5 16.40 29.67 16.63
CA THR A 5 16.17 28.20 16.64
C THR A 5 14.82 27.62 16.18
N TYR A 6 14.86 26.86 15.08
CA TYR A 6 14.09 25.63 14.83
C TYR A 6 15.09 24.65 14.18
N ALA A 7 15.69 23.63 14.80
CA ALA A 7 15.34 22.79 15.94
C ALA A 7 14.00 22.04 15.78
N ARG A 8 13.95 21.16 14.77
CA ARG A 8 13.56 19.74 14.82
C ARG A 8 13.13 19.31 13.42
N ARG A 9 13.90 18.40 12.83
CA ARG A 9 13.35 17.47 11.84
C ARG A 9 12.46 16.55 12.65
N ASP A 10 11.15 16.79 12.65
CA ASP A 10 10.20 15.84 13.22
C ASP A 10 10.22 14.60 12.31
N SER A 11 10.95 13.59 12.80
CA SER A 11 10.99 12.22 12.32
C SER A 11 9.74 11.43 12.74
N ASP A 12 8.68 12.10 13.15
CA ASP A 12 7.66 11.57 14.07
C ASP A 12 6.59 10.70 13.39
N TYR A 13 6.73 10.36 12.10
CA TYR A 13 5.76 9.53 11.38
C TYR A 13 6.31 8.19 10.86
N LEU A 14 7.54 7.85 11.24
CA LEU A 14 8.06 6.48 11.19
C LEU A 14 8.00 5.82 12.58
N PHE A 15 7.15 6.32 13.48
CA PHE A 15 6.99 5.75 14.80
C PHE A 15 5.54 5.32 14.98
N HIS A 16 5.35 4.08 15.44
CA HIS A 16 4.14 3.64 16.11
C HIS A 16 3.83 4.59 17.29
N ASP A 17 3.09 5.67 17.02
CA ASP A 17 2.52 6.49 18.08
C ASP A 17 1.28 5.76 18.61
N GLY A 18 1.29 5.36 19.88
CA GLY A 18 0.14 4.76 20.55
C GLY A 18 -1.13 5.63 20.51
N ALA A 19 -1.03 6.91 20.12
CA ALA A 19 -2.15 7.81 19.95
C ALA A 19 -2.89 7.70 18.60
N ARG A 20 -2.28 7.09 17.55
CA ARG A 20 -2.93 6.87 16.25
C ARG A 20 -2.56 5.50 15.65
N PRO A 21 -3.55 4.63 15.37
CA PRO A 21 -3.25 3.33 14.78
C PRO A 21 -2.59 3.49 13.40
N THR A 22 -1.61 2.65 13.08
CA THR A 22 -1.01 2.59 11.75
C THR A 22 -2.09 2.16 10.75
N VAL A 23 -2.37 3.00 9.76
CA VAL A 23 -3.43 2.73 8.78
C VAL A 23 -2.82 2.07 7.54
N VAL A 24 -3.31 0.88 7.20
CA VAL A 24 -2.89 0.10 6.04
C VAL A 24 -4.07 -0.03 5.08
N LEU A 25 -3.87 0.36 3.82
CA LEU A 25 -4.81 0.08 2.74
C LEU A 25 -4.28 -1.05 1.87
N LEU A 26 -5.04 -2.13 1.77
CA LEU A 26 -4.74 -3.25 0.88
C LEU A 26 -5.62 -3.19 -0.36
N VAL A 27 -5.00 -3.16 -1.53
CA VAL A 27 -5.66 -3.08 -2.83
C VAL A 27 -5.41 -4.37 -3.60
N SER A 28 -6.48 -5.04 -4.02
CA SER A 28 -6.40 -6.23 -4.86
C SER A 28 -6.71 -5.86 -6.30
N THR A 29 -5.78 -6.12 -7.21
CA THR A 29 -6.04 -5.99 -8.64
C THR A 29 -6.75 -7.22 -9.19
N PHE A 30 -7.27 -7.12 -10.40
CA PHE A 30 -7.93 -8.23 -11.07
C PHE A 30 -7.67 -8.25 -12.57
N SER A 31 -7.98 -9.39 -13.19
CA SER A 31 -7.87 -9.51 -14.64
C SER A 31 -9.22 -9.90 -15.24
N ASN A 32 -9.64 -9.11 -16.23
CA ASN A 32 -10.78 -9.42 -17.08
C ASN A 32 -10.52 -10.60 -18.04
N LYS A 33 -9.27 -11.09 -18.12
CA LYS A 33 -8.86 -12.13 -19.08
C LYS A 33 -9.63 -13.46 -18.91
N HIS A 34 -10.21 -13.71 -17.73
CA HIS A 34 -10.92 -14.94 -17.41
C HIS A 34 -12.44 -14.76 -17.24
N GLY A 35 -13.04 -13.75 -17.87
CA GLY A 35 -14.49 -13.74 -18.11
C GLY A 35 -15.38 -13.29 -16.96
N GLY A 36 -14.90 -12.37 -16.10
CA GLY A 36 -15.74 -11.72 -15.07
C GLY A 36 -16.10 -12.60 -13.87
N ALA A 37 -15.44 -13.75 -13.71
CA ALA A 37 -15.56 -14.54 -12.49
C ALA A 37 -15.00 -13.75 -11.30
N ILE A 38 -15.87 -13.43 -10.35
CA ILE A 38 -15.48 -12.80 -9.08
C ILE A 38 -14.86 -13.89 -8.21
N SER A 39 -13.65 -13.65 -7.73
CA SER A 39 -12.95 -14.51 -6.77
C SER A 39 -12.49 -13.69 -5.59
N GLU A 40 -12.55 -14.27 -4.40
CA GLU A 40 -11.98 -13.66 -3.20
C GLU A 40 -10.48 -13.42 -3.36
N SER A 41 -10.00 -12.36 -2.71
CA SER A 41 -8.60 -11.95 -2.74
C SER A 41 -7.90 -12.40 -1.47
N LEU A 42 -7.69 -13.70 -1.36
CA LEU A 42 -7.17 -14.39 -0.17
C LEU A 42 -5.80 -13.90 0.31
N GLY A 43 -4.93 -13.44 -0.60
CA GLY A 43 -3.58 -12.96 -0.23
C GLY A 43 -3.62 -11.74 0.70
N PRO A 44 -4.23 -10.62 0.26
CA PRO A 44 -4.48 -9.47 1.13
C PRO A 44 -5.25 -9.79 2.42
N GLU A 45 -6.21 -10.72 2.38
CA GLU A 45 -6.94 -11.14 3.59
C GLU A 45 -6.03 -11.87 4.59
N ALA A 46 -5.15 -12.76 4.11
CA ALA A 46 -4.16 -13.44 4.95
C ALA A 46 -3.19 -12.44 5.60
N ILE A 47 -2.72 -11.45 4.82
CA ILE A 47 -1.89 -10.35 5.32
C ILE A 47 -2.66 -9.54 6.38
N ALA A 48 -3.91 -9.18 6.11
CA ALA A 48 -4.74 -8.44 7.06
C ALA A 48 -4.93 -9.22 8.37
N GLY A 49 -5.26 -10.51 8.28
CA GLY A 49 -5.41 -11.38 9.44
C GLY A 49 -4.11 -11.52 10.24
N HIS A 50 -2.97 -11.67 9.57
CA HIS A 50 -1.66 -11.73 10.21
C HIS A 50 -1.31 -10.43 10.95
N LEU A 51 -1.52 -9.28 10.30
CA LEU A 51 -1.26 -7.97 10.89
C LEU A 51 -2.17 -7.68 12.09
N ILE A 52 -3.47 -7.97 11.97
CA ILE A 52 -4.43 -7.83 13.08
C ILE A 52 -4.04 -8.75 14.24
N GLY A 53 -3.66 -9.99 13.95
CA GLY A 53 -3.19 -10.95 14.96
C GLY A 53 -1.91 -10.51 15.67
N THR A 54 -1.04 -9.76 14.98
CA THR A 54 0.26 -9.30 15.50
C THR A 54 0.16 -8.00 16.28
N PHE A 55 -0.57 -7.01 15.74
CA PHE A 55 -0.59 -5.64 16.27
C PHE A 55 -1.90 -5.28 17.00
N GLY A 56 -2.95 -6.11 16.89
CA GLY A 56 -4.21 -5.89 17.59
C GLY A 56 -4.83 -4.54 17.23
N THR A 57 -5.06 -3.69 18.25
CA THR A 57 -5.73 -2.40 18.09
C THR A 57 -4.81 -1.27 17.63
N THR A 58 -3.49 -1.49 17.52
CA THR A 58 -2.55 -0.46 17.06
C THR A 58 -2.46 -0.36 15.54
N ILE A 59 -3.20 -1.22 14.82
CA ILE A 59 -3.31 -1.18 13.36
C ILE A 59 -4.77 -1.05 12.93
N ALA A 60 -5.02 -0.28 11.88
CA ALA A 60 -6.29 -0.22 11.19
C ALA A 60 -6.07 -0.65 9.74
N ILE A 61 -6.84 -1.64 9.27
CA ILE A 61 -6.68 -2.19 7.93
C ILE A 61 -7.98 -1.99 7.15
N ASP A 62 -7.85 -1.48 5.95
CA ASP A 62 -8.93 -1.40 4.98
C ASP A 62 -8.56 -2.18 3.71
N HIS A 63 -9.56 -2.71 3.02
CA HIS A 63 -9.39 -3.55 1.85
C HIS A 63 -10.28 -3.10 0.70
N ILE A 64 -9.68 -2.99 -0.48
CA ILE A 64 -10.39 -2.69 -1.73
C ILE A 64 -10.06 -3.79 -2.74
N ASP A 65 -11.10 -4.39 -3.30
CA ASP A 65 -10.98 -5.28 -4.45
C ASP A 65 -11.43 -4.56 -5.72
N LEU A 66 -10.50 -4.40 -6.67
CA LEU A 66 -10.78 -3.76 -7.95
C LEU A 66 -11.81 -4.55 -8.80
N GLN A 67 -12.10 -5.81 -8.46
CA GLN A 67 -13.20 -6.56 -9.08
C GLN A 67 -14.57 -5.89 -8.84
N LEU A 68 -14.73 -5.25 -7.67
CA LEU A 68 -15.99 -4.66 -7.23
C LEU A 68 -15.99 -3.13 -7.36
N ASP A 69 -14.84 -2.49 -7.21
CA ASP A 69 -14.67 -1.03 -7.35
C ASP A 69 -13.52 -0.71 -8.32
N GLN A 70 -13.85 -0.36 -9.56
CA GLN A 70 -12.87 -0.29 -10.65
C GLN A 70 -12.12 1.04 -10.76
N SER A 71 -12.39 2.03 -9.89
CA SER A 71 -11.87 3.37 -10.12
C SER A 71 -10.55 3.61 -9.40
N ALA A 72 -9.44 3.54 -10.16
CA ALA A 72 -8.12 3.99 -9.67
C ALA A 72 -8.15 5.43 -9.13
N ARG A 73 -9.03 6.30 -9.66
CA ARG A 73 -9.25 7.65 -9.14
C ARG A 73 -9.94 7.66 -7.78
N ALA A 74 -10.91 6.76 -7.56
CA ALA A 74 -11.57 6.64 -6.26
C ALA A 74 -10.58 6.16 -5.18
N ILE A 75 -9.72 5.20 -5.53
CA ILE A 75 -8.63 4.76 -4.65
C ILE A 75 -7.68 5.91 -4.33
N ALA A 76 -7.21 6.64 -5.35
CA ALA A 76 -6.31 7.78 -5.11
C ALA A 76 -6.97 8.86 -4.23
N ALA A 77 -8.26 9.16 -4.44
CA ALA A 77 -9.02 10.09 -3.60
C ALA A 77 -9.16 9.58 -2.16
N LYS A 78 -9.37 8.26 -1.98
CA LYS A 78 -9.39 7.62 -0.67
C LYS A 78 -8.04 7.73 0.02
N VAL A 79 -6.93 7.44 -0.67
CA VAL A 79 -5.58 7.54 -0.13
C VAL A 79 -5.25 8.98 0.29
N ALA A 80 -5.67 9.97 -0.51
CA ALA A 80 -5.49 11.37 -0.15
C ALA A 80 -6.30 11.79 1.08
N ARG A 81 -7.52 11.26 1.24
CA ARG A 81 -8.42 11.61 2.35
C ARG A 81 -8.06 10.87 3.64
N ASP A 82 -7.85 9.57 3.56
CA ASP A 82 -7.69 8.67 4.71
C ASP A 82 -6.21 8.55 5.13
N ARG A 83 -5.30 9.03 4.27
CA ARG A 83 -3.86 9.17 4.52
C ARG A 83 -3.22 7.93 5.15
N PRO A 84 -3.35 6.74 4.52
CA PRO A 84 -2.76 5.52 5.05
C PRO A 84 -1.23 5.61 5.07
N SER A 85 -0.60 5.07 6.10
CA SER A 85 0.86 4.96 6.18
C SER A 85 1.41 4.02 5.10
N LEU A 86 0.66 2.97 4.78
CA LEU A 86 1.04 1.95 3.80
C LEU A 86 -0.11 1.65 2.83
N VAL A 87 0.21 1.57 1.54
CA VAL A 87 -0.70 1.03 0.50
C VAL A 87 -0.05 -0.21 -0.10
N GLY A 88 -0.60 -1.37 0.22
CA GLY A 88 -0.18 -2.66 -0.32
C GLY A 88 -1.02 -3.02 -1.53
N ILE A 89 -0.39 -3.29 -2.68
CA ILE A 89 -1.07 -3.61 -3.94
C ILE A 89 -0.74 -5.05 -4.32
N SER A 90 -1.75 -5.92 -4.29
CA SER A 90 -1.65 -7.30 -4.76
C SER A 90 -1.94 -7.37 -6.26
N VAL A 91 -0.90 -7.68 -7.04
CA VAL A 91 -0.95 -7.63 -8.50
C VAL A 91 -1.10 -9.03 -9.10
N LYS A 92 -2.28 -9.29 -9.68
CA LYS A 92 -2.63 -10.55 -10.35
C LYS A 92 -2.10 -10.56 -11.80
N ILE A 93 -1.93 -11.77 -12.37
CA ILE A 93 -1.57 -11.92 -13.79
C ILE A 93 -2.62 -11.22 -14.65
N GLY A 94 -2.17 -10.44 -15.64
CA GLY A 94 -3.06 -9.74 -16.57
C GLY A 94 -3.69 -8.47 -15.98
N ALA A 95 -3.17 -7.94 -14.87
CA ALA A 95 -3.60 -6.68 -14.24
C ALA A 95 -2.55 -5.56 -14.33
N LEU A 96 -1.54 -5.69 -15.20
CA LEU A 96 -0.43 -4.74 -15.28
C LEU A 96 -0.88 -3.33 -15.66
N ASP A 97 -1.85 -3.20 -16.57
CA ASP A 97 -2.39 -1.89 -16.94
C ASP A 97 -3.20 -1.24 -15.81
N GLN A 98 -3.85 -2.05 -14.97
CA GLN A 98 -4.51 -1.56 -13.76
C GLN A 98 -3.47 -1.02 -12.77
N LEU A 99 -2.38 -1.78 -12.55
CA LEU A 99 -1.27 -1.34 -11.72
C LEU A 99 -0.72 -0.01 -12.24
N ARG A 100 -0.38 0.09 -13.53
CA ARG A 100 0.12 1.32 -14.16
C ARG A 100 -0.79 2.52 -13.94
N ASN A 101 -2.09 2.33 -14.17
CA ASN A 101 -3.09 3.37 -13.97
C ASN A 101 -3.16 3.83 -12.51
N LEU A 102 -3.07 2.90 -11.56
CA LEU A 102 -3.06 3.19 -10.14
C LEU A 102 -1.77 3.92 -9.74
N MET A 103 -0.62 3.41 -10.16
CA MET A 103 0.70 3.98 -9.86
C MET A 103 0.85 5.40 -10.39
N ARG A 104 0.32 5.71 -11.58
CA ARG A 104 0.31 7.08 -12.12
C ARG A 104 -0.38 8.08 -11.18
N LEU A 105 -1.36 7.65 -10.40
CA LEU A 105 -2.09 8.49 -9.46
C LEU A 105 -1.49 8.48 -8.05
N LEU A 106 -0.94 7.34 -7.61
CA LEU A 106 -0.38 7.19 -6.26
C LEU A 106 1.05 7.72 -6.13
N LEU A 107 1.91 7.51 -7.12
CA LEU A 107 3.31 7.93 -7.08
C LEU A 107 3.52 9.44 -6.83
N PRO A 108 2.77 10.36 -7.47
CA PRO A 108 2.92 11.78 -7.21
C PRO A 108 2.20 12.25 -5.94
N LEU A 109 1.40 11.39 -5.30
CA LEU A 109 0.59 11.78 -4.15
C LEU A 109 1.50 12.17 -2.99
N ARG A 110 1.30 13.39 -2.50
CA ARG A 110 1.95 13.90 -1.30
C ARG A 110 0.89 14.44 -0.35
N TYR A 111 1.10 14.20 0.93
CA TYR A 111 0.39 14.83 2.03
C TYR A 111 0.92 16.25 2.26
N ASP A 112 0.23 17.03 3.09
CA ASP A 112 0.53 18.46 3.29
C ASP A 112 1.95 18.71 3.82
N GLU A 113 2.48 17.78 4.62
CA GLU A 113 3.83 17.74 5.16
C GLU A 113 4.88 17.25 4.15
N GLY A 114 4.49 16.96 2.91
CA GLY A 114 5.38 16.54 1.83
C GLY A 114 5.75 15.06 1.85
N THR A 115 5.19 14.26 2.76
CA THR A 115 5.31 12.78 2.78
C THR A 115 4.27 12.15 1.87
N GLY A 116 4.27 10.83 1.74
CA GLY A 116 3.22 10.07 1.05
C GLY A 116 3.15 8.65 1.61
N PRO A 117 2.17 7.84 1.19
CA PRO A 117 2.08 6.46 1.65
C PRO A 117 3.29 5.66 1.17
N LEU A 118 3.74 4.71 1.99
CA LEU A 118 4.64 3.68 1.53
C LEU A 118 3.92 2.77 0.54
N LEU A 119 4.43 2.66 -0.69
CA LEU A 119 3.84 1.84 -1.74
C LEU A 119 4.53 0.49 -1.79
N VAL A 120 3.77 -0.58 -1.55
CA VAL A 120 4.26 -1.95 -1.51
C VAL A 120 3.57 -2.77 -2.58
N LEU A 121 4.32 -3.46 -3.43
CA LEU A 121 3.77 -4.36 -4.45
C LEU A 121 4.01 -5.81 -4.04
N GLY A 122 2.95 -6.61 -4.05
CA GLY A 122 2.99 -8.03 -3.75
C GLY A 122 2.15 -8.86 -4.72
N GLY A 123 2.19 -10.18 -4.54
CA GLY A 123 1.45 -11.13 -5.38
C GLY A 123 2.26 -11.67 -6.56
N VAL A 124 1.55 -12.32 -7.48
CA VAL A 124 2.17 -13.16 -8.52
C VAL A 124 3.03 -12.35 -9.50
N VAL A 125 2.56 -11.19 -9.97
CA VAL A 125 3.36 -10.41 -10.93
C VAL A 125 4.63 -9.84 -10.27
N PRO A 126 4.56 -9.17 -9.11
CA PRO A 126 5.75 -8.77 -8.33
C PRO A 126 6.74 -9.88 -8.04
N THR A 127 6.25 -11.10 -7.82
CA THR A 127 7.10 -12.26 -7.54
C THR A 127 7.89 -12.73 -8.76
N PHE A 128 7.31 -12.68 -9.96
CA PHE A 128 7.94 -13.23 -11.18
C PHE A 128 8.51 -12.17 -12.14
N ALA A 129 8.10 -10.92 -12.02
CA ALA A 129 8.50 -9.80 -12.87
C ALA A 129 9.20 -8.68 -12.09
N THR A 130 9.90 -9.03 -11.01
CA THR A 130 10.47 -8.06 -10.05
C THR A 130 11.37 -7.03 -10.70
N ALA A 131 12.33 -7.47 -11.53
CA ALA A 131 13.31 -6.58 -12.15
C ALA A 131 12.64 -5.55 -13.07
N ALA A 132 11.71 -5.97 -13.93
CA ALA A 132 10.98 -5.08 -14.82
C ALA A 132 10.11 -4.07 -14.06
N LEU A 133 9.47 -4.50 -12.97
CA LEU A 133 8.66 -3.61 -12.14
C LEU A 133 9.49 -2.59 -11.35
N LEU A 134 10.68 -2.97 -10.89
CA LEU A 134 11.60 -2.03 -10.22
C LEU A 134 12.22 -1.03 -11.20
N GLU A 135 12.45 -1.44 -12.45
CA GLU A 135 12.87 -0.51 -13.51
C GLU A 135 11.75 0.52 -13.81
N GLU A 136 10.49 0.07 -13.87
CA GLU A 136 9.35 0.94 -14.15
C GLU A 136 8.95 1.81 -12.94
N PHE A 137 9.04 1.27 -11.71
CA PHE A 137 8.62 1.92 -10.47
C PHE A 137 9.71 1.82 -9.39
N PRO A 138 10.83 2.55 -9.50
CA PRO A 138 12.00 2.38 -8.62
C PRO A 138 11.78 2.78 -7.16
N GLN A 139 10.67 3.44 -6.85
CA GLN A 139 10.34 3.99 -5.53
C GLN A 139 9.37 3.12 -4.71
N VAL A 140 9.03 1.92 -5.19
CA VAL A 140 8.18 0.97 -4.47
C VAL A 140 9.00 -0.06 -3.71
N ILE A 141 8.41 -0.62 -2.66
CA ILE A 141 8.93 -1.85 -2.04
C ILE A 141 8.28 -3.05 -2.71
N MET A 142 9.12 -4.03 -3.06
CA MET A 142 8.67 -5.29 -3.64
C MET A 142 8.65 -6.39 -2.59
N VAL A 143 7.51 -7.03 -2.41
CA VAL A 143 7.36 -8.24 -1.62
C VAL A 143 7.25 -9.42 -2.58
N VAL A 144 8.22 -10.34 -2.47
CA VAL A 144 8.39 -11.49 -3.34
C VAL A 144 8.02 -12.74 -2.56
N ARG A 145 7.13 -13.59 -3.10
CA ARG A 145 6.49 -14.74 -2.43
C ARG A 145 5.49 -14.30 -1.35
N GLU A 146 5.47 -15.00 -0.22
CA GLU A 146 4.61 -14.72 0.95
C GLU A 146 4.98 -13.39 1.57
N GLY A 147 3.96 -12.65 2.00
CA GLY A 147 4.08 -11.23 2.34
C GLY A 147 3.78 -10.89 3.78
N GLU A 148 3.29 -11.83 4.57
CA GLU A 148 2.82 -11.66 5.94
C GLU A 148 3.94 -11.09 6.83
N ASN A 149 5.06 -11.83 6.96
CA ASN A 149 6.19 -11.41 7.77
C ASN A 149 6.86 -10.13 7.22
N ALA A 150 6.95 -10.01 5.88
CA ALA A 150 7.55 -8.84 5.24
C ALA A 150 6.73 -7.57 5.53
N THR A 151 5.40 -7.67 5.39
CA THR A 151 4.50 -6.54 5.64
C THR A 151 4.45 -6.20 7.12
N ALA A 152 4.48 -7.19 8.02
CA ALA A 152 4.56 -6.94 9.46
C ALA A 152 5.83 -6.16 9.82
N ALA A 153 6.99 -6.54 9.26
CA ALA A 153 8.23 -5.81 9.48
C ALA A 153 8.20 -4.38 8.93
N LEU A 154 7.47 -4.14 7.82
CA LEU A 154 7.28 -2.78 7.28
C LEU A 154 6.32 -1.93 8.12
N VAL A 155 5.37 -2.55 8.80
CA VAL A 155 4.44 -1.86 9.72
C VAL A 155 5.14 -1.49 11.03
N ASP A 156 6.05 -2.34 11.50
CA ASP A 156 6.81 -2.19 12.76
C ASP A 156 7.93 -1.12 12.68
N TYR A 157 8.38 -0.77 11.47
CA TYR A 157 9.52 0.13 11.20
C TYR A 157 9.11 1.60 11.08
#